data_AF-A0A960NU56-F1
#
_entry.id   AF-A0A960NU56-F1
#
_cell.length_a   1.000
_cell.length_b   1.000
_cell.length_c   1.000
_cell.angle_alpha   90.00
_cell.angle_beta   90.00
_cell.angle_gamma   90.00
#
_symmetry.space_group_name_H-M   'P 1'
#
loop_
_entity.id
_entity.type
_entity.pdbx_description
1 polymer ?
#
loop_
_entity_poly.entity_id
_entity_poly.type
_entity_poly.pdbx_seq_one_letter_code
_entity_poly.pdbx_strand_id
1 'polypeptide(L)'
;MSDDPDNPGSFWRLLCHLIDKMSWKMVCAMGLISFFFFYGATNAAIKLAGRNLATYETQPGPIIALGSAVLVVIVATAIKLRPRS
;
A
#
# COMPACT_ATOMS: atom_id res chain seq x y z
N MET A 1 -7.69 4.57 33.05
CA MET A 1 -6.65 4.55 32.00
C MET A 1 -7.29 5.21 30.81
N SER A 2 -6.98 6.48 30.59
CA SER A 2 -7.62 7.31 29.58
C SER A 2 -7.12 6.89 28.20
N ASP A 3 -8.00 6.26 27.42
CA ASP A 3 -7.78 6.06 25.99
C ASP A 3 -7.80 7.43 25.32
N ASP A 4 -6.61 7.93 25.00
CA ASP A 4 -6.42 9.15 24.21
C ASP A 4 -6.73 8.82 22.74
N PRO A 5 -7.82 9.35 22.16
CA PRO A 5 -8.21 9.06 20.77
C PRO A 5 -7.22 9.63 19.75
N ASP A 6 -6.32 10.54 20.16
CA ASP A 6 -5.33 11.21 19.32
C ASP A 6 -3.91 10.63 19.44
N ASN A 7 -3.76 9.42 19.99
CA ASN A 7 -2.44 8.81 20.10
C ASN A 7 -2.07 8.10 18.77
N PRO A 8 -1.16 8.64 17.92
CA PRO A 8 -0.78 7.99 16.66
C PRO A 8 -0.18 6.59 16.86
N GLY A 9 0.23 6.27 18.10
CA GLY A 9 0.64 4.92 18.49
C GLY A 9 -0.49 3.88 18.49
N SER A 10 -1.76 4.26 18.61
CA SER A 10 -2.90 3.32 18.67
C SER A 10 -3.17 2.65 17.33
N PHE A 11 -3.31 3.45 16.26
CA PHE A 11 -3.49 2.92 14.92
C PHE A 11 -2.26 2.13 14.45
N TRP A 12 -1.05 2.66 14.70
CA TRP A 12 0.19 1.96 14.37
C TRP A 12 0.32 0.62 15.09
N ARG A 13 -0.05 0.54 16.38
CA ARG A 13 -0.07 -0.73 17.13
C ARG A 13 -1.10 -1.70 16.57
N LEU A 14 -2.30 -1.23 16.26
CA LEU A 14 -3.35 -2.06 15.67
C LEU A 14 -2.87 -2.65 14.32
N LEU A 15 -2.26 -1.81 13.49
CA LEU A 15 -1.78 -2.16 12.16
C LEU A 15 -0.59 -3.13 12.24
N CYS A 16 0.35 -2.91 13.16
CA CYS A 16 1.41 -3.88 13.47
C CYS A 16 0.85 -5.22 13.92
N HIS A 17 -0.14 -5.22 14.84
CA HIS A 17 -0.72 -6.45 15.36
C HIS A 17 -1.49 -7.23 14.29
N LEU A 18 -2.17 -6.53 13.39
CA LEU A 18 -2.86 -7.10 12.24
C LEU A 18 -1.86 -7.79 11.29
N ILE A 19 -0.80 -7.06 10.90
CA ILE A 19 0.25 -7.58 9.99
C ILE A 19 1.00 -8.76 10.61
N ASP A 20 1.26 -8.72 11.91
CA ASP A 20 1.90 -9.82 12.64
C ASP A 20 1.07 -11.11 12.62
N LYS A 21 -0.26 -10.99 12.65
CA LYS A 21 -1.19 -12.13 12.57
C LYS A 21 -1.42 -12.62 11.14
N MET A 22 -1.09 -11.83 10.12
CA MET A 22 -1.29 -12.20 8.72
C MET A 22 -0.28 -13.26 8.25
N SER A 23 -0.75 -14.20 7.41
CA SER A 23 0.13 -15.15 6.73
C SER A 23 0.99 -14.45 5.66
N TRP A 24 2.15 -15.01 5.32
CA TRP A 24 3.00 -14.48 4.23
C TRP A 24 2.27 -14.42 2.88
N LYS A 25 1.35 -15.36 2.63
CA LYS A 25 0.50 -15.35 1.43
C LYS A 25 -0.38 -14.10 1.38
N MET A 26 -0.85 -13.62 2.54
CA MET A 26 -1.69 -12.44 2.67
C MET A 26 -0.89 -11.15 2.42
N VAL A 27 0.39 -11.11 2.81
CA VAL A 27 1.32 -10.00 2.50
C VAL A 27 1.53 -9.88 1.00
N CYS A 28 1.77 -11.00 0.30
CA CYS A 28 1.86 -11.00 -1.17
C CYS A 28 0.54 -10.58 -1.83
N ALA A 29 -0.60 -11.06 -1.32
CA ALA A 29 -1.92 -10.68 -1.82
C ALA A 29 -2.17 -9.17 -1.63
N MET A 30 -1.78 -8.58 -0.51
CA MET A 30 -1.84 -7.13 -0.30
C MET A 30 -1.02 -6.38 -1.35
N GLY A 31 0.18 -6.85 -1.68
CA GLY A 31 0.99 -6.26 -2.75
C GLY A 31 0.25 -6.26 -4.09
N LEU A 32 -0.34 -7.39 -4.49
CA LEU A 32 -1.13 -7.49 -5.72
C LEU A 32 -2.37 -6.61 -5.72
N ILE A 33 -3.13 -6.60 -4.61
CA ILE A 33 -4.32 -5.74 -4.46
C ILE A 33 -3.91 -4.26 -4.58
N SER A 34 -2.79 -3.89 -3.96
CA SER A 34 -2.24 -2.53 -4.04
C SER A 34 -1.88 -2.17 -5.48
N PHE A 35 -1.23 -3.08 -6.21
CA PHE A 35 -0.92 -2.89 -7.63
C PHE A 35 -2.17 -2.58 -8.44
N PHE A 36 -3.20 -3.43 -8.37
CA PHE A 36 -4.43 -3.22 -9.14
C PHE A 36 -5.17 -1.94 -8.73
N PHE A 37 -5.20 -1.64 -7.43
CA PHE A 37 -5.84 -0.44 -6.91
C PHE A 37 -5.16 0.83 -7.44
N PHE A 38 -3.83 0.93 -7.31
CA PHE A 38 -3.08 2.10 -7.78
C PHE A 38 -3.04 2.18 -9.30
N TYR A 39 -2.96 1.06 -10.01
CA TYR A 39 -3.08 1.03 -11.47
C TYR A 39 -4.42 1.63 -11.92
N GLY A 40 -5.52 1.16 -11.32
CA GLY A 40 -6.86 1.67 -11.59
C GLY A 40 -7.01 3.15 -11.23
N ALA A 41 -6.56 3.53 -10.03
CA ALA A 41 -6.64 4.90 -9.53
C ALA A 41 -5.83 5.88 -10.39
N THR A 42 -4.59 5.54 -10.76
CA THR A 42 -3.75 6.36 -11.64
C THR A 42 -4.37 6.49 -13.03
N ASN A 43 -4.88 5.41 -13.61
CA ASN A 43 -5.53 5.46 -14.92
C ASN A 43 -6.84 6.28 -14.89
N ALA A 44 -7.62 6.18 -13.82
CA ALA A 44 -8.80 7.00 -13.61
C ALA A 44 -8.44 8.48 -13.41
N ALA A 45 -7.42 8.78 -12.60
CA ALA A 45 -6.94 10.14 -12.37
C ALA A 45 -6.44 10.81 -13.66
N ILE A 46 -5.71 10.07 -14.51
CA ILE A 46 -5.23 10.59 -15.80
C ILE A 46 -6.39 10.86 -16.75
N LYS A 47 -7.39 9.97 -16.79
CA LYS A 47 -8.63 10.20 -17.56
C LYS A 47 -9.38 11.43 -17.06
N LEU A 48 -9.49 11.62 -15.74
CA LEU A 48 -10.13 12.79 -15.13
C LEU A 48 -9.37 14.10 -15.40
N ALA A 49 -8.03 14.03 -15.51
CA ALA A 49 -7.20 15.17 -15.87
C ALA A 49 -7.29 15.58 -17.36
N GLY A 50 -8.17 14.96 -18.14
CA GLY A 50 -8.40 15.28 -19.55
C GLY A 50 -7.23 14.89 -20.47
N ARG A 51 -6.31 14.04 -20.01
CA ARG A 51 -5.16 13.58 -20.79
C ARG A 51 -5.41 12.19 -21.37
N ASN A 52 -5.10 12.02 -22.65
CA ASN A 52 -5.10 10.70 -23.29
C ASN A 52 -3.87 9.91 -22.83
N LEU A 53 -4.10 8.72 -22.29
CA LEU A 53 -3.05 7.78 -21.87
C LEU A 53 -2.13 7.37 -23.04
N ALA A 54 -2.63 7.47 -24.28
CA ALA A 54 -1.89 7.16 -25.51
C ALA A 54 -0.79 8.18 -25.86
N THR A 55 -0.80 9.38 -25.25
CA THR A 55 0.19 10.42 -25.53
C THR A 55 1.47 10.27 -24.70
N TYR A 56 1.49 9.36 -23.73
CA TYR A 56 2.66 9.11 -22.91
C TYR A 56 3.49 7.95 -23.49
N GLU A 57 4.73 8.22 -23.90
CA GLU A 57 5.69 7.19 -24.33
C GLU A 57 5.96 6.16 -23.21
N THR A 58 5.87 6.60 -21.96
CA THR A 58 5.94 5.74 -20.77
C THR A 58 4.60 5.75 -20.07
N GLN A 59 3.92 4.60 -19.99
CA GLN A 59 2.65 4.49 -19.29
C GLN A 59 2.86 4.69 -17.78
N PRO A 60 2.37 5.79 -17.18
CA PRO A 60 2.64 6.12 -15.78
C PRO A 60 1.86 5.21 -14.80
N GLY A 61 0.72 4.66 -15.23
CA GLY A 61 -0.12 3.75 -14.44
C GLY A 61 0.65 2.54 -13.91
N PRO A 62 1.24 1.70 -14.78
CA PRO A 62 2.06 0.55 -14.37
C PRO A 62 3.23 0.93 -13.46
N ILE A 63 3.90 2.06 -13.70
CA ILE A 63 5.08 2.49 -12.92
C ILE A 63 4.66 2.84 -11.49
N ILE A 64 3.60 3.65 -11.33
CA ILE A 64 3.08 4.04 -10.02
C ILE A 64 2.49 2.83 -9.28
N ALA A 65 1.79 1.95 -9.99
CA ALA A 65 1.25 0.71 -9.44
C ALA A 65 2.35 -0.24 -8.95
N LEU A 66 3.41 -0.42 -9.72
CA LEU A 66 4.53 -1.28 -9.34
C LEU A 66 5.28 -0.70 -8.13
N GLY A 67 5.58 0.60 -8.15
CA GLY A 67 6.27 1.27 -7.04
C GLY A 67 5.48 1.19 -5.73
N SER A 68 4.17 1.45 -5.77
CA SER A 68 3.30 1.36 -4.60
C SER A 68 3.14 -0.07 -4.08
N ALA A 69 2.99 -1.05 -4.96
CA ALA A 69 2.90 -2.46 -4.57
C ALA A 69 4.17 -2.96 -3.88
N VAL A 70 5.34 -2.62 -4.44
CA VAL A 70 6.64 -2.96 -3.83
C VAL A 70 6.79 -2.29 -2.47
N LEU A 71 6.42 -1.01 -2.35
CA LEU A 71 6.46 -0.29 -1.08
C LEU A 71 5.59 -0.95 -0.02
N VAL A 72 4.36 -1.35 -0.35
CA VAL A 72 3.44 -2.02 0.58
C VAL A 72 4.03 -3.35 1.06
N VAL A 73 4.62 -4.14 0.16
CA VAL A 73 5.26 -5.42 0.52
C VAL A 73 6.47 -5.20 1.42
N ILE A 74 7.31 -4.20 1.12
CA ILE A 74 8.48 -3.86 1.94
C ILE A 74 8.05 -3.42 3.34
N VAL A 75 7.07 -2.51 3.45
CA VAL A 75 6.58 -2.02 4.74
C VAL A 75 5.98 -3.16 5.57
N ALA A 76 5.12 -3.99 4.96
CA ALA A 76 4.52 -5.13 5.66
C ALA A 76 5.58 -6.16 6.10
N THR A 77 6.59 -6.40 5.26
CA THR A 77 7.73 -7.28 5.57
C THR A 77 8.58 -6.72 6.71
N ALA A 78 8.90 -5.42 6.67
CA ALA A 78 9.68 -4.75 7.70
C ALA A 78 8.96 -4.76 9.06
N ILE A 79 7.64 -4.56 9.07
CA ILE A 79 6.82 -4.66 10.28
C ILE A 79 6.85 -6.10 10.83
N LYS A 80 6.68 -7.09 9.96
CA LYS A 80 6.64 -8.51 10.35
C LYS A 80 7.98 -9.07 10.82
N LEU A 81 9.09 -8.54 10.33
CA LEU A 81 10.46 -8.90 10.73
C LEU A 81 10.99 -8.05 11.90
N ARG A 82 10.20 -7.10 12.42
CA ARG A 82 10.61 -6.23 13.51
C ARG A 82 10.92 -7.08 14.76
N PRO A 83 12.06 -6.87 15.44
CA PRO A 83 12.34 -7.53 16.71
C PRO A 83 11.26 -7.14 17.73
N ARG A 84 10.55 -8.15 18.24
CA ARG A 84 9.57 -8.00 19.32
C ARG A 84 10.33 -7.83 20.62
N SER A 85 10.63 -6.59 20.98
CA SER A 85 11.19 -6.22 22.27
C SER A 85 10.10 -5.97 23.30
#